data_AF-A0A4Q3DLD9-F1
#
_entry.id   AF-A0A4Q3DLD9-F1
#
_cell.length_a   1.000
_cell.length_b   1.000
_cell.length_c   1.000
_cell.angle_alpha   90.00
_cell.angle_beta   90.00
_cell.angle_gamma   90.00
#
_symmetry.space_group_name_H-M   'P 1'
#
loop_
_entity.id
_entity.type
_entity.pdbx_description
1 polymer ?
#
loop_
_entity_poly.entity_id
_entity_poly.type
_entity_poly.pdbx_seq_one_letter_code
_entity_poly.pdbx_strand_id
1 'polypeptide(L)'
;MKRDKLIFRLLDEEQERQEKGIELIASENFVSKQVMEAAGSAATNKYAEGLPGKRYYGGCEVVDEIETIAIERAKQLFNAEWANVQPHSGAQANAAVLLACLQAGDKILGFDLSHGGHLTHGSPVNFSGKLYKPFFYGVK
;
A
#
# COMPACT_ATOMS: atom_id res chain seq x y z
N MET A 1 -28.94 11.81 3.57
CA MET A 1 -28.10 11.51 4.76
C MET A 1 -27.69 12.84 5.41
N LYS A 2 -27.69 12.97 6.73
CA LYS A 2 -27.16 14.18 7.41
C LYS A 2 -25.63 14.07 7.45
N ARG A 3 -24.92 15.17 7.18
CA ARG A 3 -23.45 15.24 7.25
C ARG A 3 -22.97 15.15 8.70
N ASP A 4 -21.91 14.38 8.94
CA ASP A 4 -21.27 14.28 10.26
C ASP A 4 -20.41 15.52 10.54
N LYS A 5 -20.99 16.51 11.23
CA LYS A 5 -20.30 17.76 11.53
C LYS A 5 -19.08 17.57 12.46
N LEU A 6 -19.08 16.56 13.32
CA LEU A 6 -18.00 16.36 14.28
C LEU A 6 -16.75 15.86 13.57
N ILE A 7 -16.89 14.84 12.72
CA ILE A 7 -15.77 14.30 11.95
C ILE A 7 -15.20 15.35 11.00
N PHE A 8 -16.05 16.05 10.25
CA PHE A 8 -15.55 17.05 9.28
C PHE A 8 -14.83 18.22 9.94
N ARG A 9 -15.23 18.64 11.14
CA ARG A 9 -14.47 19.64 11.91
C ARG A 9 -13.06 19.15 12.26
N LEU A 10 -12.92 17.90 12.69
CA LEU A 10 -11.61 17.33 13.03
C LEU A 10 -10.71 17.16 11.81
N LEU A 11 -11.29 16.86 10.63
CA LEU A 11 -10.54 16.81 9.38
C LEU A 11 -10.02 18.20 8.97
N ASP A 12 -10.83 19.26 9.17
CA ASP A 12 -10.40 20.64 8.93
C ASP A 12 -9.27 21.05 9.90
N GLU A 13 -9.36 20.66 11.18
CA GLU A 13 -8.32 20.89 12.19
C GLU A 13 -6.99 20.17 11.84
N GLU A 14 -7.06 18.93 11.33
CA GLU A 14 -5.85 18.20 10.88
C GLU A 14 -5.24 18.82 9.62
N GLN A 15 -6.07 19.29 8.68
CA GLN A 15 -5.56 20.01 7.51
C GLN A 15 -4.82 21.29 7.93
N GLU A 16 -5.39 22.07 8.85
CA GLU A 16 -4.74 23.29 9.36
C GLU A 16 -3.42 22.96 10.08
N ARG A 17 -3.37 21.86 10.84
CA ARG A 17 -2.15 21.37 11.50
C ARG A 17 -1.05 21.08 10.47
N GLN A 18 -1.38 20.38 9.39
CA GLN A 18 -0.45 20.04 8.30
C GLN A 18 0.03 21.29 7.55
N GLU A 19 -0.85 22.26 7.28
CA GLU A 19 -0.51 23.50 6.54
C GLU A 19 0.36 24.47 7.35
N LYS A 20 0.24 24.46 8.69
CA LYS A 20 0.97 25.36 9.59
C LYS A 20 2.20 24.73 10.23
N GLY A 21 2.29 23.41 10.22
CA GLY A 21 3.42 22.64 10.75
C GLY A 21 4.60 22.58 9.79
N ILE A 22 5.78 22.26 10.34
CA ILE A 22 6.92 21.81 9.54
C ILE A 22 7.00 20.31 9.71
N GLU A 23 6.66 19.56 8.65
CA GLU A 23 6.73 18.10 8.67
C GLU A 23 8.11 17.59 8.28
N LEU A 24 8.74 16.88 9.23
CA LEU A 24 10.11 16.34 9.08
C LEU A 24 10.14 14.81 9.18
N ILE A 25 8.97 14.15 9.17
CA ILE A 25 8.88 12.70 9.14
C ILE A 25 9.21 12.22 7.72
N ALA A 26 10.33 11.51 7.58
CA ALA A 26 10.89 11.14 6.27
C ALA A 26 9.96 10.31 5.37
N SER A 27 8.99 9.60 5.94
CA SER A 27 8.02 8.77 5.19
C SER A 27 6.70 9.48 4.89
N GLU A 28 6.50 10.70 5.38
CA GLU A 28 5.29 11.48 5.11
C GLU A 28 5.44 12.34 3.87
N ASN A 29 4.32 12.66 3.23
CA ASN A 29 4.25 13.54 2.07
C ASN A 29 2.82 14.07 1.90
N PHE A 30 2.67 15.13 1.10
CA PHE A 30 1.38 15.68 0.73
C PHE A 30 1.00 15.26 -0.69
N VAL A 31 -0.10 14.51 -0.82
CA VAL A 31 -0.64 14.15 -2.13
C VAL A 31 -1.36 15.34 -2.78
N SER A 32 -1.52 15.30 -4.11
CA SER A 32 -2.27 16.33 -4.82
C SER A 32 -3.77 16.24 -4.56
N LYS A 33 -4.50 17.35 -4.75
CA LYS A 33 -5.97 17.37 -4.66
C LYS A 33 -6.65 16.36 -5.58
N GLN A 34 -6.10 16.15 -6.78
CA GLN A 34 -6.61 15.17 -7.74
C GLN A 34 -6.53 13.73 -7.20
N VAL A 35 -5.47 13.38 -6.45
CA VAL A 35 -5.35 12.07 -5.80
C VAL A 35 -6.42 11.90 -4.73
N MET A 36 -6.64 12.93 -3.89
CA MET A 36 -7.67 12.88 -2.85
C MET A 36 -9.09 12.77 -3.43
N GLU A 37 -9.39 13.51 -4.51
CA GLU A 37 -10.67 13.43 -5.22
C GLU A 37 -10.93 12.03 -5.79
N ALA A 38 -9.92 11.40 -6.40
CA ALA A 38 -10.04 10.06 -6.95
C ALA A 38 -10.26 9.00 -5.85
N ALA A 39 -9.56 9.10 -4.71
CA ALA A 39 -9.67 8.17 -3.59
C ALA A 39 -11.07 8.18 -2.95
N GLY A 40 -11.77 9.32 -2.96
CA GLY A 40 -13.13 9.47 -2.46
C GLY A 40 -14.24 9.25 -3.51
N SER A 41 -13.92 8.70 -4.68
CA SER A 41 -14.86 8.58 -5.80
C SER A 41 -15.73 7.32 -5.76
N ALA A 42 -16.65 7.18 -6.73
CA ALA A 42 -17.52 6.02 -6.88
C ALA A 42 -16.78 4.69 -7.08
N ALA A 43 -15.49 4.72 -7.42
CA ALA A 43 -14.65 3.52 -7.51
C ALA A 43 -14.63 2.73 -6.20
N THR A 44 -14.76 3.40 -5.04
CA THR A 44 -14.84 2.77 -3.71
C THR A 44 -16.05 1.83 -3.54
N ASN A 45 -17.11 2.04 -4.32
CA ASN A 45 -18.32 1.22 -4.26
C ASN A 45 -18.18 -0.09 -5.05
N LYS A 46 -17.17 -0.21 -5.91
CA LYS A 46 -17.08 -1.31 -6.87
C LYS A 46 -16.26 -2.46 -6.31
N TYR A 47 -16.88 -3.63 -6.24
CA TYR A 47 -16.21 -4.89 -5.93
C TYR A 47 -15.70 -5.53 -7.23
N ALA A 48 -14.38 -5.72 -7.36
CA ALA A 48 -13.72 -6.11 -8.61
C ALA A 48 -12.62 -7.18 -8.40
N GLU A 49 -12.94 -8.27 -7.71
CA GLU A 49 -12.00 -9.37 -7.51
C GLU A 49 -11.53 -10.01 -8.82
N GLY A 50 -10.23 -10.33 -8.87
CA GLY A 50 -9.55 -10.85 -10.06
C GLY A 50 -8.61 -9.82 -10.68
N LEU A 51 -8.25 -10.03 -11.95
CA LEU A 51 -7.44 -9.11 -12.75
C LEU A 51 -8.27 -8.53 -13.90
N PRO A 52 -7.85 -7.42 -14.54
CA PRO A 52 -8.51 -6.91 -15.73
C PRO A 52 -8.77 -8.01 -16.78
N GLY A 53 -10.01 -8.09 -17.27
CA GLY A 53 -10.46 -9.13 -18.21
C GLY A 53 -10.65 -10.54 -17.61
N LYS A 54 -10.32 -10.75 -16.33
CA LYS A 54 -10.47 -12.02 -15.59
C LYS A 54 -11.06 -11.76 -14.20
N ARG A 55 -12.24 -11.16 -14.17
CA ARG A 55 -12.97 -10.83 -12.93
C ARG A 55 -13.90 -11.94 -12.51
N TYR A 56 -14.10 -12.08 -11.20
CA TYR A 56 -15.10 -12.99 -10.62
C TYR A 56 -16.52 -12.42 -10.67
N TYR A 57 -16.66 -11.10 -10.87
CA TYR A 57 -17.94 -10.39 -10.93
C TYR A 57 -18.07 -9.53 -12.19
N GLY A 58 -19.30 -9.36 -12.67
CA GLY A 58 -19.60 -8.51 -13.83
C GLY A 58 -19.62 -7.00 -13.50
N GLY A 59 -19.76 -6.17 -14.55
CA GLY A 59 -19.84 -4.71 -14.42
C GLY A 59 -18.52 -4.04 -14.03
N CYS A 60 -17.40 -4.61 -14.50
CA CYS A 60 -16.04 -4.16 -14.17
C CYS A 60 -15.36 -3.40 -15.33
N GLU A 61 -16.10 -3.10 -16.40
CA GLU A 61 -15.57 -2.57 -17.66
C GLU A 61 -14.74 -1.29 -17.43
N VAL A 62 -15.27 -0.36 -16.65
CA VAL A 62 -14.59 0.92 -16.36
C VAL A 62 -13.44 0.76 -15.35
N VAL A 63 -13.58 -0.10 -14.34
CA VAL A 63 -12.49 -0.30 -13.36
C VAL A 63 -11.33 -1.10 -13.93
N ASP A 64 -11.58 -1.95 -14.93
CA ASP A 64 -10.53 -2.63 -15.70
C ASP A 64 -9.69 -1.62 -16.49
N GLU A 65 -10.30 -0.61 -17.11
CA GLU A 65 -9.58 0.48 -17.77
C GLU A 65 -8.73 1.28 -16.77
N ILE A 66 -9.29 1.63 -15.60
CA ILE A 66 -8.58 2.34 -14.53
C ILE A 66 -7.36 1.54 -14.07
N GLU A 67 -7.53 0.26 -13.75
CA GLU A 67 -6.45 -0.60 -13.26
C GLU A 67 -5.38 -0.83 -14.34
N THR A 68 -5.79 -1.01 -15.61
CA THR A 68 -4.86 -1.17 -16.73
C THR A 68 -3.99 0.09 -16.91
N ILE A 69 -4.59 1.29 -16.86
CA ILE A 69 -3.83 2.54 -16.94
C ILE A 69 -2.84 2.67 -15.78
N ALA A 70 -3.23 2.28 -14.56
CA ALA A 70 -2.35 2.31 -13.40
C ALA A 70 -1.15 1.34 -13.58
N ILE A 71 -1.40 0.12 -14.06
CA ILE A 71 -0.35 -0.87 -14.35
C ILE A 71 0.62 -0.35 -15.40
N GLU A 72 0.12 0.15 -16.54
CA GLU A 72 0.99 0.63 -17.63
C GLU A 72 1.80 1.85 -17.21
N ARG A 73 1.22 2.77 -16.42
CA ARG A 73 1.97 3.91 -15.86
C ARG A 73 3.05 3.46 -14.88
N ALA A 74 2.77 2.49 -14.02
CA ALA A 74 3.77 1.95 -13.10
C ALA A 74 4.93 1.28 -13.87
N LYS A 75 4.60 0.46 -14.88
CA LYS A 75 5.58 -0.16 -15.77
C LYS A 75 6.45 0.88 -16.47
N GLN A 76 5.84 1.92 -17.04
CA GLN A 76 6.57 2.99 -17.71
C GLN A 76 7.47 3.77 -16.74
N LEU A 77 6.97 4.11 -15.55
CA LEU A 77 7.69 4.91 -14.56
C LEU A 77 8.95 4.20 -14.04
N PHE A 78 8.85 2.88 -13.80
CA PHE A 78 9.94 2.09 -13.22
C PHE A 78 10.68 1.22 -14.23
N ASN A 79 10.35 1.34 -15.52
CA ASN A 79 10.86 0.46 -16.58
C ASN A 79 10.71 -1.03 -16.24
N ALA A 80 9.52 -1.40 -15.74
CA ALA A 80 9.21 -2.77 -15.31
C ALA A 80 8.49 -3.56 -16.40
N GLU A 81 8.78 -4.86 -16.48
CA GLU A 81 8.07 -5.78 -17.38
C GLU A 81 6.61 -5.98 -16.97
N TRP A 82 6.34 -5.96 -15.66
CA TRP A 82 5.02 -6.15 -15.09
C TRP A 82 4.86 -5.43 -13.75
N ALA A 83 3.61 -5.09 -13.37
CA ALA A 83 3.29 -4.49 -12.09
C ALA A 83 1.96 -5.01 -11.52
N ASN A 84 1.91 -5.23 -10.20
CA ASN A 84 0.67 -5.40 -9.44
C ASN A 84 0.35 -4.10 -8.69
N VAL A 85 -0.84 -3.54 -8.90
CA VAL A 85 -1.29 -2.29 -8.25
C VAL A 85 -2.39 -2.52 -7.19
N GLN A 86 -2.68 -3.77 -6.85
CA GLN A 86 -3.72 -4.15 -5.90
C GLN A 86 -3.33 -4.19 -4.40
N PRO A 87 -2.05 -4.34 -3.99
CA PRO A 87 -1.71 -4.32 -2.57
C PRO A 87 -2.17 -3.03 -1.87
N HIS A 88 -2.92 -3.17 -0.78
CA HIS A 88 -3.51 -2.03 -0.07
C HIS A 88 -2.48 -1.11 0.59
N SER A 89 -1.30 -1.62 0.93
CA SER A 89 -0.17 -0.85 1.45
C SER A 89 1.13 -1.63 1.30
N GLY A 90 2.26 -1.03 1.67
CA GLY A 90 3.59 -1.62 1.52
C GLY A 90 3.77 -2.93 2.29
N ALA A 91 3.16 -3.05 3.47
CA ALA A 91 3.27 -4.28 4.27
C ALA A 91 2.58 -5.48 3.61
N GLN A 92 1.41 -5.27 2.99
CA GLN A 92 0.69 -6.28 2.22
C GLN A 92 1.40 -6.63 0.92
N ALA A 93 2.09 -5.67 0.29
CA ALA A 93 2.92 -5.95 -0.88
C ALA A 93 4.06 -6.93 -0.53
N ASN A 94 4.77 -6.69 0.58
CA ASN A 94 5.77 -7.62 1.09
C ASN A 94 5.17 -8.98 1.45
N ALA A 95 3.98 -9.01 2.05
CA ALA A 95 3.28 -10.25 2.37
C ALA A 95 2.94 -11.06 1.12
N ALA A 96 2.46 -10.41 0.06
CA ALA A 96 2.11 -11.06 -1.19
C ALA A 96 3.33 -11.73 -1.85
N VAL A 97 4.48 -11.05 -1.88
CA VAL A 97 5.72 -11.62 -2.43
C VAL A 97 6.20 -12.82 -1.61
N LEU A 98 6.25 -12.67 -0.28
CA LEU A 98 6.70 -13.76 0.59
C LEU A 98 5.76 -14.98 0.49
N LEU A 99 4.45 -14.76 0.46
CA LEU A 99 3.46 -15.84 0.29
C LEU A 99 3.57 -16.54 -1.08
N ALA A 100 3.89 -15.78 -2.14
CA ALA A 100 4.04 -16.35 -3.48
C ALA A 100 5.32 -17.19 -3.63
N CYS A 101 6.40 -16.81 -2.93
CA CYS A 101 7.72 -17.39 -3.12
C CYS A 101 8.14 -18.40 -2.03
N LEU A 102 7.55 -18.34 -0.84
CA LEU A 102 8.02 -19.08 0.33
C LEU A 102 6.91 -19.93 0.97
N GLN A 103 7.32 -20.92 1.73
CA GLN A 103 6.49 -21.68 2.65
C GLN A 103 6.75 -21.24 4.10
N ALA A 104 5.80 -21.52 5.00
CA ALA A 104 6.00 -21.29 6.42
C ALA A 104 7.24 -22.07 6.93
N GLY A 105 8.08 -21.42 7.73
CA GLY A 105 9.33 -21.96 8.23
C GLY A 105 10.55 -21.71 7.34
N ASP A 106 10.37 -21.26 6.09
CA ASP A 106 11.48 -20.89 5.22
C ASP A 106 12.33 -19.75 5.80
N LYS A 107 13.60 -19.71 5.43
CA LYS A 107 14.54 -18.71 5.93
C LYS A 107 14.43 -17.42 5.15
N ILE A 108 14.42 -16.30 5.86
CA ILE A 108 14.52 -14.96 5.27
C ILE A 108 15.69 -14.20 5.89
N LEU A 109 16.35 -13.38 5.09
CA LEU A 109 17.40 -12.47 5.55
C LEU A 109 16.90 -11.03 5.43
N GLY A 110 16.80 -10.32 6.54
CA GLY A 110 16.37 -8.92 6.60
C GLY A 110 17.45 -8.00 7.14
N PHE A 111 17.30 -6.70 6.89
CA PHE A 111 18.09 -5.69 7.58
C PHE A 111 17.53 -5.49 8.99
N ASP A 112 18.39 -5.48 10.01
CA ASP A 112 17.97 -5.38 11.41
C ASP A 112 17.18 -4.09 11.68
N LEU A 113 16.06 -4.20 12.40
CA LEU A 113 15.17 -3.07 12.69
C LEU A 113 15.88 -1.95 13.45
N SER A 114 16.75 -2.28 14.40
CA SER A 114 17.51 -1.30 15.18
C SER A 114 18.60 -0.60 14.36
N HIS A 115 18.96 -1.16 13.20
CA HIS A 115 19.94 -0.59 12.27
C HIS A 115 19.27 0.10 11.07
N GLY A 116 17.94 0.26 11.05
CA GLY A 116 17.19 0.94 9.99
C GLY A 116 16.36 0.00 9.09
N GLY A 117 16.19 -1.26 9.47
CA GLY A 117 15.28 -2.19 8.83
C GLY A 117 13.80 -1.79 8.96
N HIS A 118 12.91 -2.61 8.39
CA HIS A 118 11.47 -2.42 8.46
C HIS A 118 10.79 -3.63 9.13
N LEU A 119 9.64 -3.42 9.76
CA LEU A 119 8.94 -4.46 10.53
C LEU A 119 8.67 -5.73 9.72
N THR A 120 8.37 -5.59 8.42
CA THR A 120 8.04 -6.72 7.53
C THR A 120 9.26 -7.49 7.03
N HIS A 121 10.47 -7.14 7.47
CA HIS A 121 11.71 -7.81 7.08
C HIS A 121 12.14 -8.87 8.12
N GLY A 122 11.19 -9.44 8.84
CA GLY A 122 11.43 -10.54 9.79
C GLY A 122 11.24 -10.21 11.26
N SER A 123 10.77 -9.00 11.62
CA SER A 123 10.52 -8.64 13.02
C SER A 123 9.57 -9.65 13.70
N PRO A 124 9.84 -10.11 14.93
CA PRO A 124 9.06 -11.17 15.60
C PRO A 124 7.61 -10.77 15.89
N VAL A 125 7.32 -9.46 15.92
CA VAL A 125 5.95 -8.95 16.13
C VAL A 125 5.14 -8.89 14.83
N ASN A 126 5.79 -9.02 13.66
CA ASN A 126 5.16 -8.96 12.34
C ASN A 126 4.88 -10.36 11.77
N PHE A 127 3.98 -10.47 10.77
CA PHE A 127 3.70 -11.74 10.09
C PHE A 127 4.98 -12.41 9.56
N SER A 128 5.94 -11.61 9.08
CA SER A 128 7.18 -12.11 8.50
C SER A 128 8.05 -12.84 9.52
N GLY A 129 8.10 -12.37 10.78
CA GLY A 129 8.85 -13.05 11.84
C GLY A 129 8.08 -14.16 12.54
N LYS A 130 6.75 -14.18 12.40
CA LYS A 130 5.89 -15.26 12.95
C LYS A 130 5.84 -16.48 12.03
N LEU A 131 5.79 -16.28 10.72
CA LEU A 131 5.60 -17.35 9.73
C LEU A 131 6.92 -17.92 9.20
N TYR A 132 7.96 -17.09 9.10
CA TYR A 132 9.25 -17.48 8.53
C TYR A 132 10.35 -17.51 9.60
N LYS A 133 11.52 -18.06 9.27
CA LYS A 133 12.70 -18.05 10.14
C LYS A 133 13.63 -16.88 9.78
N PRO A 134 13.58 -15.74 10.51
CA PRO A 134 14.38 -14.58 10.17
C PRO A 134 15.84 -14.72 10.61
N PHE A 135 16.71 -14.16 9.78
CA PHE A 135 18.11 -13.84 10.09
C PHE A 135 18.31 -12.36 9.75
N PHE A 136 19.24 -11.71 10.45
CA PHE A 136 19.47 -10.28 10.28
C PHE A 136 20.92 -9.95 9.96
N TYR A 137 21.13 -8.99 9.06
CA TYR A 137 22.39 -8.30 8.89
C TYR A 137 22.27 -6.84 9.36
N GLY A 138 23.40 -6.21 9.66
CA GLY A 138 23.45 -4.85 10.20
C GLY A 138 24.66 -4.07 9.69
N VAL A 139 24.64 -2.75 9.91
CA VAL A 139 25.83 -1.89 9.79
C VAL A 139 26.63 -1.87 11.10
N LYS A 140 27.89 -1.41 11.04
CA LYS A 140 28.79 -1.25 12.20
C LYS A 140 28.54 0.06 12.94
#